data_AF-A0A925CLQ1-F1
#
_entry.id   AF-A0A925CLQ1-F1
#
_cell.length_a   1.000
_cell.length_b   1.000
_cell.length_c   1.000
_cell.angle_alpha   90.00
_cell.angle_beta   90.00
_cell.angle_gamma   90.00
#
_symmetry.space_group_name_H-M   'P 1'
#
loop_
_entity.id
_entity.type
_entity.pdbx_description
1 polymer ?
#
loop_
_entity_poly.entity_id
_entity_poly.type
_entity_poly.pdbx_seq_one_letter_code
_entity_poly.pdbx_strand_id
1 'polypeptide(L)'
;MYNRIRLIRPALSRIGLALAVVAVSLFGAWLTAKADESLPSSLPDFPSIIRAHSDQLAKLESDKGAGNLFVSIIAPALQLGDAARTLGANPLPAKLANELLVPDLTAAVHRLMSSLAAWHLASTVKQAVRDRQLAPPTERLVGSPQARAWLDQQGNAPWHDTLSQLSDLLTSPEWAKVDQEGPVVVTALERAARLEVDAMQASYHEWDRIRSWKDRVRGLNGQARLCGTWQWIIHNHQQNHREQKLSLLFPPAGQAKAALPGLVETVVLGENVYLRWDADGRVQEDSLQFNKEGQRLEGTFVNSQGGWGSISGKRTAGCTP
;
A
#
# COMPACT_ATOMS: atom_id res chain seq x y z
N MET A 1 -58.69 14.31 -42.79
CA MET A 1 -57.36 14.51 -43.41
C MET A 1 -56.30 14.53 -42.33
N TYR A 2 -55.12 14.02 -42.66
CA TYR A 2 -54.11 13.42 -41.79
C TYR A 2 -53.29 14.38 -40.91
N ASN A 3 -52.90 13.84 -39.75
CA ASN A 3 -51.80 14.22 -38.85
C ASN A 3 -50.48 14.60 -39.55
N ARG A 4 -49.69 15.48 -38.89
CA ARG A 4 -48.37 15.13 -38.28
C ARG A 4 -47.66 16.39 -37.75
N ILE A 5 -47.67 16.59 -36.43
CA ILE A 5 -46.65 17.38 -35.72
C ILE A 5 -45.45 16.44 -35.51
N ARG A 6 -44.32 16.72 -36.17
CA ARG A 6 -43.05 16.04 -35.92
C ARG A 6 -42.44 16.59 -34.62
N LEU A 7 -42.55 15.83 -33.54
CA LEU A 7 -41.71 16.03 -32.35
C LEU A 7 -40.30 15.53 -32.68
N ILE A 8 -39.37 16.45 -32.89
CA ILE A 8 -37.94 16.13 -32.96
C ILE A 8 -37.46 15.97 -31.52
N ARG A 9 -37.32 14.72 -31.06
CA ARG A 9 -36.60 14.41 -29.81
C ARG A 9 -35.11 14.72 -30.02
N PRO A 10 -34.46 15.54 -29.17
CA PRO A 10 -33.03 15.75 -29.28
C PRO A 10 -32.30 14.49 -28.81
N ALA A 11 -31.49 13.93 -29.71
CA ALA A 11 -30.64 12.75 -29.47
C ALA A 11 -29.55 12.96 -28.39
N LEU A 12 -29.36 14.20 -27.92
CA LEU A 12 -28.40 14.57 -26.88
C LEU A 12 -28.70 13.93 -25.51
N SER A 13 -29.96 13.60 -25.22
CA SER A 13 -30.34 12.96 -23.94
C SER A 13 -29.83 11.52 -23.81
N ARG A 14 -29.67 10.79 -24.93
CA ARG A 14 -29.25 9.37 -24.89
C ARG A 14 -27.74 9.21 -24.75
N ILE A 15 -26.95 10.17 -25.24
CA ILE A 15 -25.49 10.17 -25.10
C ILE A 15 -25.10 10.53 -23.65
N GLY A 16 -25.79 11.49 -23.03
CA GLY A 16 -25.59 11.83 -21.62
C GLY A 16 -25.96 10.68 -20.67
N LEU A 17 -27.05 9.95 -20.97
CA LEU A 17 -27.45 8.79 -20.18
C LEU A 17 -26.48 7.60 -20.39
N ALA A 18 -26.01 7.38 -21.62
CA ALA A 18 -25.04 6.32 -21.90
C ALA A 18 -23.67 6.58 -21.24
N LEU A 19 -23.20 7.84 -21.22
CA LEU A 19 -21.98 8.24 -20.50
C LEU A 19 -22.14 8.13 -18.98
N ALA A 20 -23.31 8.49 -18.43
CA ALA A 20 -23.60 8.31 -17.01
C ALA A 20 -23.65 6.82 -16.62
N VAL A 21 -24.21 5.95 -17.47
CA VAL A 21 -24.25 4.50 -17.22
C VAL A 21 -22.86 3.87 -17.36
N VAL A 22 -22.00 4.31 -18.29
CA VAL A 22 -20.61 3.82 -18.41
C VAL A 22 -19.75 4.32 -17.25
N ALA A 23 -19.91 5.56 -16.80
CA ALA A 23 -19.24 6.07 -15.60
C ALA A 23 -19.72 5.31 -14.34
N VAL A 24 -21.02 5.06 -14.18
CA VAL A 24 -21.55 4.26 -13.06
C VAL A 24 -21.16 2.78 -13.17
N SER A 25 -20.89 2.25 -14.37
CA SER A 25 -20.45 0.85 -14.54
C SER A 25 -18.94 0.66 -14.32
N LEU A 26 -18.12 1.66 -14.66
CA LEU A 26 -16.67 1.64 -14.44
C LEU A 26 -16.28 2.09 -13.01
N PHE A 27 -17.07 2.96 -12.38
CA PHE A 27 -16.85 3.44 -10.99
C PHE A 27 -17.77 2.76 -9.96
N GLY A 28 -18.90 2.17 -10.36
CA GLY A 28 -19.80 1.45 -9.44
C GLY A 28 -19.14 0.22 -8.83
N ALA A 29 -18.24 -0.44 -9.56
CA ALA A 29 -17.42 -1.53 -9.04
C ALA A 29 -16.42 -1.08 -7.94
N TRP A 30 -16.11 0.22 -7.85
CA TRP A 30 -15.32 0.77 -6.74
C TRP A 30 -16.16 1.16 -5.52
N LEU A 31 -17.42 1.52 -5.72
CA LEU A 31 -18.33 1.93 -4.63
C LEU A 31 -19.06 0.75 -3.98
N THR A 32 -19.14 -0.40 -4.66
CA THR A 32 -19.61 -1.66 -4.08
C THR A 32 -18.44 -2.58 -3.75
N ALA A 33 -17.54 -2.14 -2.87
CA ALA A 33 -16.64 -3.07 -2.19
C ALA A 33 -17.49 -3.95 -1.28
N LYS A 34 -17.81 -5.17 -1.72
CA LYS A 34 -18.29 -6.20 -0.79
C LYS A 34 -17.21 -6.42 0.25
N ALA A 35 -17.61 -6.65 1.50
CA ALA A 35 -16.71 -7.02 2.60
C ALA A 35 -15.95 -8.36 2.39
N ASP A 36 -16.00 -8.92 1.18
CA ASP A 36 -15.43 -10.20 0.75
C ASP A 36 -14.10 -10.06 0.01
N GLU A 37 -13.58 -8.84 -0.20
CA GLU A 37 -12.26 -8.63 -0.78
C GLU A 37 -11.20 -8.98 0.29
N SER A 38 -11.03 -10.28 0.50
CA SER A 38 -10.04 -10.83 1.42
C SER A 38 -8.65 -10.56 0.87
N LEU A 39 -7.77 -10.12 1.75
CA LEU A 39 -6.36 -9.98 1.43
C LEU A 39 -5.80 -11.35 1.01
N PRO A 40 -4.84 -11.42 0.07
CA PRO A 40 -4.13 -12.66 -0.26
C PRO A 40 -3.73 -13.39 1.03
N SER A 41 -4.28 -14.59 1.22
CA SER A 41 -4.19 -15.33 2.48
C SER A 41 -2.86 -16.04 2.70
N SER A 42 -2.02 -16.12 1.66
CA SER A 42 -0.71 -16.78 1.70
C SER A 42 0.42 -15.81 1.42
N LEU A 43 1.53 -15.97 2.16
CA LEU A 43 2.78 -15.30 1.87
C LEU A 43 3.26 -15.67 0.45
N PRO A 44 3.80 -14.72 -0.33
CA PRO A 44 4.30 -15.02 -1.66
C PRO A 44 5.58 -15.87 -1.58
N ASP A 45 5.69 -16.83 -2.51
CA ASP A 45 6.92 -17.58 -2.76
C ASP A 45 7.81 -16.78 -3.73
N PHE A 46 8.45 -15.73 -3.19
CA PHE A 46 9.39 -14.91 -3.96
C PHE A 46 10.53 -15.70 -4.60
N PRO A 47 11.17 -16.68 -3.93
CA PRO A 47 12.21 -17.50 -4.58
C PRO A 47 11.75 -18.16 -5.88
N SER A 48 10.53 -18.71 -5.91
CA SER A 48 9.99 -19.31 -7.14
C SER A 48 9.66 -18.26 -8.21
N ILE A 49 9.11 -17.10 -7.82
CA ILE A 49 8.81 -15.99 -8.74
C ILE A 49 10.09 -15.43 -9.37
N ILE A 50 11.12 -15.20 -8.56
CA ILE A 50 12.42 -14.71 -9.00
C ILE A 50 13.05 -15.70 -9.99
N ARG A 51 12.98 -17.01 -9.70
CA ARG A 51 13.50 -18.04 -10.61
C ARG A 51 12.71 -18.10 -11.92
N ALA A 52 11.39 -17.96 -11.88
CA ALA A 52 10.54 -18.00 -13.07
C ALA A 52 10.70 -16.78 -13.98
N HIS A 53 11.17 -15.65 -13.45
CA HIS A 53 11.28 -14.37 -14.16
C HIS A 53 12.70 -13.78 -14.11
N SER A 54 13.72 -14.62 -13.96
CA SER A 54 15.12 -14.24 -13.82
C SER A 54 15.60 -13.32 -14.94
N ASP A 55 15.30 -13.71 -16.18
CA ASP A 55 15.74 -12.99 -17.38
C ASP A 55 15.11 -11.60 -17.48
N GLN A 56 13.85 -11.46 -17.08
CA GLN A 56 13.16 -10.17 -17.07
C GLN A 56 13.69 -9.27 -15.95
N LEU A 57 13.92 -9.82 -14.76
CA LEU A 57 14.46 -9.09 -13.61
C LEU A 57 15.89 -8.61 -13.87
N ALA A 58 16.72 -9.43 -14.53
CA ALA A 58 18.09 -9.07 -14.90
C ALA A 58 18.19 -7.94 -15.93
N LYS A 59 17.11 -7.69 -16.70
CA LYS A 59 17.04 -6.68 -17.77
C LYS A 59 16.31 -5.41 -17.34
N LEU A 60 16.02 -5.24 -16.04
CA LEU A 60 15.39 -4.02 -15.54
C LEU A 60 16.40 -2.88 -15.51
N GLU A 61 16.10 -1.82 -16.26
CA GLU A 61 16.98 -0.66 -16.45
C GLU A 61 16.30 0.67 -16.15
N SER A 62 15.01 0.64 -15.77
CA SER A 62 14.24 1.84 -15.45
C SER A 62 12.99 1.53 -14.66
N ASP A 63 12.50 2.53 -13.93
CA ASP A 63 11.21 2.52 -13.25
C ASP A 63 10.03 2.24 -14.19
N LYS A 64 10.09 2.76 -15.43
CA LYS A 64 9.07 2.47 -16.45
C LYS A 64 9.05 0.99 -16.83
N GLY A 65 10.24 0.40 -17.04
CA GLY A 65 10.37 -1.03 -17.30
C GLY A 65 9.88 -1.89 -16.13
N ALA A 66 10.25 -1.49 -14.91
CA ALA A 66 9.83 -2.14 -13.68
C ALA A 66 8.32 -2.10 -13.49
N GLY A 67 7.67 -0.94 -13.68
CA GLY A 67 6.23 -0.78 -13.62
C GLY A 67 5.49 -1.63 -14.66
N ASN A 68 5.99 -1.67 -15.90
CA ASN A 68 5.41 -2.51 -16.96
C ASN A 68 5.50 -4.01 -16.63
N LEU A 69 6.67 -4.47 -16.16
CA LEU A 69 6.88 -5.86 -15.74
C LEU A 69 5.99 -6.22 -14.54
N PHE A 70 5.85 -5.28 -13.59
CA PHE A 70 4.97 -5.44 -12.44
C PHE A 70 3.52 -5.66 -12.88
N VAL A 71 2.95 -4.74 -13.66
CA VAL A 71 1.54 -4.79 -14.08
C VAL A 71 1.25 -6.06 -14.89
N SER A 72 2.16 -6.48 -15.77
CA SER A 72 1.93 -7.57 -16.72
C SER A 72 2.20 -8.97 -16.15
N ILE A 73 3.21 -9.13 -15.27
CA ILE A 73 3.73 -10.44 -14.87
C ILE A 73 3.75 -10.62 -13.35
N ILE A 74 4.42 -9.71 -12.63
CA ILE A 74 4.69 -9.91 -11.20
C ILE A 74 3.44 -9.72 -10.35
N ALA A 75 2.62 -8.73 -10.64
CA ALA A 75 1.41 -8.47 -9.86
C ALA A 75 0.39 -9.62 -9.94
N PRO A 76 0.09 -10.22 -11.11
CA PRO A 76 -0.67 -11.46 -11.19
C PRO A 76 -0.07 -12.60 -10.34
N ALA A 77 1.24 -12.81 -10.40
CA ALA A 77 1.92 -13.86 -9.63
C ALA A 77 1.83 -13.63 -8.10
N LEU A 78 1.78 -12.38 -7.67
CA LEU A 78 1.64 -11.97 -6.27
C LEU A 78 0.19 -11.75 -5.81
N GLN A 79 -0.80 -12.02 -6.68
CA GLN A 79 -2.22 -11.75 -6.44
C GLN A 79 -2.50 -10.27 -6.13
N LEU A 80 -1.71 -9.35 -6.70
CA LEU A 80 -1.85 -7.90 -6.58
C LEU A 80 -2.64 -7.31 -7.76
N GLY A 81 -3.68 -8.00 -8.21
CA GLY A 81 -4.43 -7.66 -9.43
C GLY A 81 -5.05 -6.27 -9.40
N ASP A 82 -5.48 -5.79 -8.24
CA ASP A 82 -6.00 -4.43 -8.10
C ASP A 82 -4.92 -3.37 -8.33
N ALA A 83 -3.70 -3.61 -7.82
CA ALA A 83 -2.59 -2.67 -7.96
C ALA A 83 -2.20 -2.60 -9.43
N ALA A 84 -2.11 -3.75 -10.10
CA ALA A 84 -1.88 -3.85 -11.53
C ALA A 84 -2.92 -3.07 -12.33
N ARG A 85 -4.21 -3.25 -12.03
CA ARG A 85 -5.30 -2.53 -12.72
C ARG A 85 -5.21 -1.03 -12.49
N THR A 86 -4.91 -0.60 -11.26
CA THR A 86 -4.82 0.83 -10.91
C THR A 86 -3.67 1.51 -11.64
N LEU A 87 -2.51 0.84 -11.73
CA LEU A 87 -1.31 1.38 -12.37
C LEU A 87 -1.31 1.22 -13.90
N GLY A 88 -1.99 0.18 -14.42
CA GLY A 88 -2.09 -0.10 -15.85
C GLY A 88 -3.24 0.61 -16.57
N ALA A 89 -4.14 1.27 -15.83
CA ALA A 89 -5.26 2.03 -16.40
C ALA A 89 -4.83 3.39 -16.96
N ASN A 90 -5.75 4.08 -17.65
CA ASN A 90 -5.54 5.45 -18.08
C ASN A 90 -5.21 6.36 -16.88
N PRO A 91 -4.33 7.37 -17.06
CA PRO A 91 -3.96 8.28 -15.99
C PRO A 91 -5.19 8.90 -15.33
N LEU A 92 -5.29 8.75 -14.01
CA LEU A 92 -6.34 9.39 -13.23
C LEU A 92 -6.10 10.90 -13.16
N PRO A 93 -7.16 11.72 -12.99
CA PRO A 93 -6.99 13.13 -12.64
C PRO A 93 -6.12 13.26 -11.39
N ALA A 94 -5.18 14.22 -11.38
CA ALA A 94 -4.17 14.34 -10.33
C ALA A 94 -4.74 14.37 -8.90
N LYS A 95 -5.88 15.04 -8.70
CA LYS A 95 -6.58 15.07 -7.42
C LYS A 95 -6.98 13.67 -6.95
N LEU A 96 -7.60 12.89 -7.83
CA LEU A 96 -8.04 11.53 -7.52
C LEU A 96 -6.85 10.59 -7.32
N ALA A 97 -5.79 10.74 -8.12
CA ALA A 97 -4.56 9.98 -7.95
C ALA A 97 -3.95 10.18 -6.54
N ASN A 98 -3.97 11.41 -6.02
CA ASN A 98 -3.49 11.72 -4.68
C ASN A 98 -4.41 11.15 -3.59
N GLU A 99 -5.72 11.28 -3.73
CA GLU A 99 -6.71 10.73 -2.77
C GLU A 99 -6.61 9.20 -2.65
N LEU A 100 -6.22 8.52 -3.73
CA LEU A 100 -6.05 7.07 -3.78
C LEU A 100 -4.62 6.62 -3.50
N LEU A 101 -3.72 7.55 -3.14
CA LEU A 101 -2.31 7.27 -2.89
C LEU A 101 -1.60 6.57 -4.07
N VAL A 102 -2.00 6.85 -5.31
CA VAL A 102 -1.38 6.25 -6.50
C VAL A 102 0.13 6.57 -6.58
N PRO A 103 0.61 7.79 -6.25
CA PRO A 103 2.05 8.05 -6.20
C PRO A 103 2.79 7.17 -5.19
N ASP A 104 2.22 6.93 -4.00
CA ASP A 104 2.80 6.05 -2.98
C ASP A 104 2.83 4.59 -3.44
N LEU A 105 1.73 4.14 -4.05
CA LEU A 105 1.61 2.81 -4.65
C LEU A 105 2.66 2.60 -5.75
N THR A 106 2.82 3.58 -6.63
CA THR A 106 3.82 3.56 -7.72
C THR A 106 5.22 3.44 -7.15
N ALA A 107 5.56 4.27 -6.16
CA ALA A 107 6.85 4.23 -5.52
C ALA A 107 7.10 2.90 -4.77
N ALA A 108 6.07 2.32 -4.14
CA ALA A 108 6.17 1.01 -3.51
C ALA A 108 6.42 -0.11 -4.53
N VAL A 109 5.78 -0.05 -5.69
CA VAL A 109 6.04 -0.97 -6.80
C VAL A 109 7.48 -0.86 -7.28
N HIS A 110 8.01 0.35 -7.47
CA HIS A 110 9.40 0.51 -7.91
C HIS A 110 10.38 -0.07 -6.88
N ARG A 111 10.17 0.20 -5.58
CA ARG A 111 10.99 -0.36 -4.50
C ARG A 111 10.89 -1.89 -4.39
N LEU A 112 9.70 -2.46 -4.60
CA LEU A 112 9.53 -3.91 -4.67
C LEU A 112 10.35 -4.47 -5.84
N MET A 113 10.17 -3.92 -7.04
CA MET A 113 10.83 -4.40 -8.25
C MET A 113 12.36 -4.30 -8.18
N SER A 114 12.90 -3.20 -7.64
CA SER A 114 14.33 -3.07 -7.41
C SER A 114 14.85 -4.07 -6.39
N SER A 115 14.08 -4.36 -5.33
CA SER A 115 14.44 -5.36 -4.32
C SER A 115 14.44 -6.78 -4.89
N LEU A 116 13.49 -7.11 -5.76
CA LEU A 116 13.48 -8.40 -6.47
C LEU A 116 14.67 -8.55 -7.42
N ALA A 117 15.05 -7.47 -8.11
CA ALA A 117 16.24 -7.47 -8.97
C ALA A 117 17.54 -7.62 -8.16
N ALA A 118 17.66 -6.94 -7.03
CA ALA A 118 18.80 -7.08 -6.11
C ALA A 118 18.88 -8.49 -5.51
N TRP A 119 17.74 -9.08 -5.13
CA TRP A 119 17.68 -10.47 -4.66
C TRP A 119 18.13 -11.44 -5.77
N HIS A 120 17.61 -11.28 -6.99
CA HIS A 120 18.02 -12.09 -8.13
C HIS A 120 19.55 -12.03 -8.36
N LEU A 121 20.15 -10.84 -8.28
CA LEU A 121 21.60 -10.66 -8.43
C LEU A 121 22.36 -11.44 -7.35
N ALA A 122 21.95 -11.31 -6.08
CA ALA A 122 22.56 -12.05 -4.98
C ALA A 122 22.48 -13.57 -5.18
N SER A 123 21.31 -14.09 -5.56
CA SER A 123 21.12 -15.51 -5.85
C SER A 123 21.99 -15.98 -7.03
N THR A 124 22.16 -15.14 -8.05
CA THR A 124 23.02 -15.42 -9.20
C THR A 124 24.49 -15.54 -8.79
N VAL A 125 25.00 -14.63 -7.96
CA VAL A 125 26.38 -14.68 -7.45
C VAL A 125 26.60 -15.94 -6.62
N LYS A 126 25.68 -16.24 -5.68
CA LYS A 126 25.77 -17.45 -4.85
C LYS A 126 25.76 -18.73 -5.69
N GLN A 127 24.93 -18.78 -6.73
CA GLN A 127 24.85 -19.93 -7.62
C GLN A 127 26.12 -20.08 -8.48
N ALA A 128 26.65 -18.99 -9.02
CA ALA A 128 27.89 -19.01 -9.79
C ALA A 128 29.09 -19.51 -8.97
N VAL A 129 29.19 -19.08 -7.70
CA VAL A 129 30.20 -19.59 -6.77
C VAL A 129 30.00 -21.08 -6.49
N ARG A 130 28.76 -21.51 -6.22
CA ARG A 130 28.43 -22.91 -5.95
C ARG A 130 28.75 -23.82 -7.13
N ASP A 131 28.41 -23.38 -8.34
CA ASP A 131 28.62 -24.13 -9.59
C ASP A 131 30.05 -24.02 -10.11
N ARG A 132 30.92 -23.31 -9.38
CA ARG A 132 32.33 -23.07 -9.72
C ARG A 132 32.50 -22.38 -11.08
N GLN A 133 31.50 -21.60 -11.50
CA GLN A 133 31.48 -20.82 -12.74
C GLN A 133 31.96 -19.40 -12.48
N LEU A 134 33.23 -19.26 -12.09
CA LEU A 134 33.83 -18.00 -11.65
C LEU A 134 34.56 -17.24 -12.79
N ALA A 135 34.79 -17.86 -13.95
CA ALA A 135 35.42 -17.24 -15.13
C ALA A 135 34.38 -16.47 -15.98
N PRO A 136 34.65 -15.22 -16.42
CA PRO A 136 33.62 -14.18 -16.55
C PRO A 136 32.84 -14.23 -17.88
N PRO A 137 31.63 -13.63 -17.91
CA PRO A 137 31.51 -12.17 -18.00
C PRO A 137 31.02 -11.58 -16.68
N THR A 138 31.77 -10.65 -16.09
CA THR A 138 31.37 -9.87 -14.91
C THR A 138 30.04 -9.15 -15.13
N GLU A 139 29.69 -8.85 -16.40
CA GLU A 139 28.37 -8.38 -16.83
C GLU A 139 27.22 -9.34 -16.49
N ARG A 140 27.44 -10.66 -16.47
CA ARG A 140 26.39 -11.61 -16.03
C ARG A 140 26.16 -11.58 -14.53
N LEU A 141 27.19 -11.28 -13.74
CA LEU A 141 27.13 -11.30 -12.28
C LEU A 141 26.70 -9.95 -11.70
N VAL A 142 27.07 -8.85 -12.34
CA VAL A 142 26.78 -7.47 -11.92
C VAL A 142 25.57 -6.89 -12.67
N GLY A 143 25.13 -7.54 -13.76
CA GLY A 143 24.06 -7.06 -14.64
C GLY A 143 24.59 -6.12 -15.73
N SER A 144 23.69 -5.63 -16.60
CA SER A 144 24.06 -4.59 -17.58
C SER A 144 24.45 -3.30 -16.84
N PRO A 145 25.33 -2.46 -17.41
CA PRO A 145 25.67 -1.16 -16.80
C PRO A 145 24.44 -0.28 -16.53
N GLN A 146 23.42 -0.36 -17.40
CA GLN A 146 22.15 0.35 -17.21
C GLN A 146 21.34 -0.21 -16.04
N ALA A 147 21.27 -1.54 -15.90
CA ALA A 147 20.58 -2.17 -14.77
C ALA A 147 21.26 -1.82 -13.45
N ARG A 148 22.60 -1.81 -13.42
CA ARG A 148 23.37 -1.39 -12.25
C ARG A 148 23.11 0.07 -11.90
N ALA A 149 23.18 0.97 -12.89
CA ALA A 149 22.92 2.39 -12.69
C ALA A 149 21.49 2.68 -12.19
N TRP A 150 20.50 1.91 -12.64
CA TRP A 150 19.13 2.01 -12.14
C TRP A 150 19.01 1.55 -10.68
N LEU A 151 19.69 0.46 -10.28
CA LEU A 151 19.73 0.02 -8.89
C LEU A 151 20.46 1.03 -7.98
N ASP A 152 21.50 1.69 -8.46
CA ASP A 152 22.22 2.75 -7.72
C ASP A 152 21.39 4.01 -7.49
N GLN A 153 20.36 4.26 -8.32
CA GLN A 153 19.40 5.34 -8.05
C GLN A 153 18.55 5.07 -6.80
N GLN A 154 18.50 3.83 -6.33
CA GLN A 154 17.76 3.43 -5.14
C GLN A 154 18.59 3.61 -3.86
N GLY A 155 19.28 4.74 -3.72
CA GLY A 155 20.24 4.99 -2.62
C GLY A 155 19.70 4.90 -1.19
N ASN A 156 18.37 4.96 -1.02
CA ASN A 156 17.71 4.79 0.28
C ASN A 156 17.27 3.33 0.56
N ALA A 157 17.54 2.40 -0.35
CA ALA A 157 17.16 1.01 -0.18
C ALA A 157 18.04 0.33 0.88
N PRO A 158 17.48 -0.51 1.77
CA PRO A 158 18.24 -1.18 2.84
C PRO A 158 19.40 -2.05 2.34
N TRP A 159 19.31 -2.54 1.10
CA TRP A 159 20.29 -3.41 0.45
C TRP A 159 21.36 -2.66 -0.36
N HIS A 160 21.23 -1.34 -0.53
CA HIS A 160 22.04 -0.55 -1.46
C HIS A 160 23.54 -0.61 -1.17
N ASP A 161 23.93 -0.43 0.10
CA ASP A 161 25.35 -0.43 0.49
C ASP A 161 25.97 -1.81 0.32
N THR A 162 25.22 -2.87 0.67
CA THR A 162 25.66 -4.26 0.48
C THR A 162 25.84 -4.58 -1.01
N LEU A 163 24.94 -4.08 -1.88
CA LEU A 163 25.07 -4.22 -3.33
C LEU A 163 26.32 -3.50 -3.86
N SER A 164 26.57 -2.29 -3.39
CA SER A 164 27.76 -1.50 -3.78
C SER A 164 29.04 -2.23 -3.39
N GLN A 165 29.12 -2.70 -2.14
CA GLN A 165 30.26 -3.49 -1.66
C GLN A 165 30.45 -4.78 -2.46
N LEU A 166 29.38 -5.50 -2.79
CA LEU A 166 29.47 -6.71 -3.61
C LEU A 166 29.97 -6.38 -5.02
N SER A 167 29.44 -5.32 -5.63
CA SER A 167 29.82 -4.86 -6.96
C SER A 167 31.31 -4.48 -7.03
N ASP A 168 31.81 -3.74 -6.05
CA ASP A 168 33.23 -3.36 -5.95
C ASP A 168 34.14 -4.60 -5.82
N LEU A 169 33.70 -5.61 -5.07
CA LEU A 169 34.44 -6.86 -4.93
C LEU A 169 34.50 -7.63 -6.25
N LEU A 170 33.36 -7.80 -6.93
CA LEU A 170 33.25 -8.54 -8.18
C LEU A 170 33.98 -7.87 -9.36
N THR A 171 34.21 -6.56 -9.27
CA THR A 171 34.98 -5.80 -10.27
C THR A 171 36.45 -5.64 -9.90
N SER A 172 36.87 -6.11 -8.72
CA SER A 172 38.24 -6.01 -8.26
C SER A 172 39.22 -6.90 -9.06
N PRO A 173 40.50 -6.51 -9.17
CA PRO A 173 41.54 -7.35 -9.78
C PRO A 173 41.75 -8.67 -9.04
N GLU A 174 41.39 -8.74 -7.77
CA GLU A 174 41.48 -9.94 -6.95
C GLU A 174 40.47 -10.99 -7.42
N TRP A 175 39.22 -10.58 -7.70
CA TRP A 175 38.18 -11.44 -8.27
C TRP A 175 38.60 -12.06 -9.61
N ALA A 176 39.25 -11.27 -10.47
CA ALA A 176 39.71 -11.73 -11.78
C ALA A 176 40.81 -12.83 -11.72
N LYS A 177 41.46 -12.98 -10.57
CA LYS A 177 42.54 -13.95 -10.33
C LYS A 177 42.12 -15.09 -9.38
N VAL A 178 40.83 -15.18 -9.05
CA VAL A 178 40.30 -16.16 -8.09
C VAL A 178 40.42 -17.58 -8.63
N ASP A 179 41.17 -18.42 -7.90
CA ASP A 179 40.96 -19.87 -7.85
C ASP A 179 39.85 -20.20 -6.83
N GLN A 180 39.13 -21.30 -7.05
CA GLN A 180 37.80 -21.62 -6.49
C GLN A 180 37.64 -21.60 -4.95
N GLU A 181 38.72 -21.46 -4.17
CA GLU A 181 38.71 -21.57 -2.70
C GLU A 181 39.43 -20.41 -1.97
N GLY A 182 39.62 -19.27 -2.64
CA GLY A 182 40.28 -18.09 -2.05
C GLY A 182 39.41 -17.30 -1.05
N PRO A 183 40.02 -16.50 -0.13
CA PRO A 183 39.31 -15.63 0.81
C PRO A 183 38.29 -14.68 0.15
N VAL A 184 38.59 -14.22 -1.06
CA VAL A 184 37.72 -13.36 -1.88
C VAL A 184 36.38 -14.03 -2.21
N VAL A 185 36.38 -15.36 -2.44
CA VAL A 185 35.16 -16.14 -2.70
C VAL A 185 34.27 -16.18 -1.46
N VAL A 186 34.87 -16.38 -0.29
CA VAL A 186 34.16 -16.37 0.99
C VAL A 186 33.52 -15.00 1.24
N THR A 187 34.29 -13.92 1.06
CA THR A 187 33.75 -12.55 1.19
C THR A 187 32.64 -12.26 0.18
N ALA A 188 32.76 -12.75 -1.06
CA ALA A 188 31.70 -12.60 -2.07
C ALA A 188 30.41 -13.35 -1.68
N LEU A 189 30.53 -14.58 -1.14
CA LEU A 189 29.40 -15.33 -0.63
C LEU A 189 28.74 -14.66 0.57
N GLU A 190 29.52 -14.13 1.51
CA GLU A 190 29.01 -13.40 2.68
C GLU A 190 28.24 -12.15 2.26
N ARG A 191 28.81 -11.34 1.35
CA ARG A 191 28.17 -10.13 0.82
C ARG A 191 26.91 -10.46 0.01
N ALA A 192 26.95 -11.50 -0.82
CA ALA A 192 25.78 -11.95 -1.57
C ALA A 192 24.68 -12.50 -0.63
N ALA A 193 25.04 -13.26 0.41
CA ALA A 193 24.07 -13.72 1.39
C ALA A 193 23.42 -12.57 2.18
N ARG A 194 24.21 -11.55 2.55
CA ARG A 194 23.70 -10.32 3.18
C ARG A 194 22.73 -9.59 2.24
N LEU A 195 23.14 -9.38 0.98
CA LEU A 195 22.34 -8.71 -0.04
C LEU A 195 20.99 -9.42 -0.23
N GLU A 196 21.02 -10.75 -0.31
CA GLU A 196 19.81 -11.57 -0.42
C GLU A 196 18.86 -11.37 0.77
N VAL A 197 19.37 -11.37 2.00
CA VAL A 197 18.53 -11.17 3.20
C VAL A 197 17.93 -9.77 3.24
N ASP A 198 18.74 -8.73 2.98
CA ASP A 198 18.29 -7.34 2.98
C ASP A 198 17.23 -7.10 1.89
N ALA A 199 17.47 -7.63 0.69
CA ALA A 199 16.55 -7.53 -0.46
C ALA A 199 15.27 -8.35 -0.24
N MET A 200 15.35 -9.52 0.41
CA MET A 200 14.20 -10.32 0.80
C MET A 200 13.29 -9.55 1.76
N GLN A 201 13.86 -9.00 2.85
CA GLN A 201 13.09 -8.23 3.83
C GLN A 201 12.41 -7.01 3.19
N ALA A 202 13.15 -6.28 2.35
CA ALA A 202 12.60 -5.15 1.60
C ALA A 202 11.46 -5.58 0.66
N SER A 203 11.58 -6.73 -0.01
CA SER A 203 10.55 -7.26 -0.91
C SER A 203 9.26 -7.60 -0.17
N TYR A 204 9.35 -8.28 0.98
CA TYR A 204 8.17 -8.58 1.80
C TYR A 204 7.53 -7.31 2.37
N HIS A 205 8.34 -6.35 2.82
CA HIS A 205 7.83 -5.07 3.32
C HIS A 205 7.03 -4.30 2.27
N GLU A 206 7.58 -4.16 1.05
CA GLU A 206 6.87 -3.44 -0.01
C GLU A 206 5.69 -4.22 -0.56
N TRP A 207 5.75 -5.56 -0.61
CA TRP A 207 4.58 -6.37 -0.95
C TRP A 207 3.44 -6.17 0.03
N ASP A 208 3.72 -6.17 1.33
CA ASP A 208 2.71 -5.94 2.36
C ASP A 208 2.10 -4.53 2.23
N ARG A 209 2.94 -3.51 1.99
CA ARG A 209 2.52 -2.13 1.74
C ARG A 209 1.62 -1.99 0.51
N ILE A 210 1.94 -2.70 -0.57
CA ILE A 210 1.13 -2.72 -1.79
C ILE A 210 -0.17 -3.46 -1.53
N ARG A 211 -0.12 -4.67 -0.97
CA ARG A 211 -1.30 -5.49 -0.66
C ARG A 211 -2.30 -4.76 0.24
N SER A 212 -1.81 -4.02 1.24
CA SER A 212 -2.62 -3.24 2.18
C SER A 212 -2.98 -1.83 1.70
N TRP A 213 -2.61 -1.42 0.48
CA TRP A 213 -2.79 -0.01 0.07
C TRP A 213 -4.25 0.44 0.15
N LYS A 214 -5.20 -0.41 -0.25
CA LYS A 214 -6.64 -0.09 -0.18
C LYS A 214 -7.07 0.16 1.26
N ASP A 215 -6.55 -0.60 2.22
CA ASP A 215 -6.82 -0.41 3.65
C ASP A 215 -6.27 0.93 4.13
N ARG A 216 -5.06 1.29 3.70
CA ARG A 216 -4.45 2.59 4.01
C ARG A 216 -5.27 3.75 3.45
N VAL A 217 -5.72 3.65 2.20
CA VAL A 217 -6.62 4.64 1.57
C VAL A 217 -7.94 4.75 2.35
N ARG A 218 -8.56 3.61 2.69
CA ARG A 218 -9.80 3.56 3.49
C ARG A 218 -9.60 4.22 4.86
N GLY A 219 -8.51 3.89 5.55
CA GLY A 219 -8.17 4.45 6.85
C GLY A 219 -7.98 5.97 6.81
N LEU A 220 -7.22 6.48 5.84
CA LEU A 220 -7.00 7.93 5.69
C LEU A 220 -8.28 8.68 5.32
N ASN A 221 -9.08 8.14 4.39
CA ASN A 221 -10.37 8.73 4.05
C ASN A 221 -11.34 8.73 5.24
N GLY A 222 -11.31 7.65 6.01
CA GLY A 222 -12.03 7.53 7.27
C GLY A 222 -11.64 8.61 8.29
N GLN A 223 -10.34 8.77 8.53
CA GLN A 223 -9.80 9.82 9.40
C GLN A 223 -10.15 11.22 8.89
N ALA A 224 -10.05 11.46 7.59
CA ALA A 224 -10.40 12.75 6.99
C ALA A 224 -11.88 13.10 7.22
N ARG A 225 -12.77 12.11 7.14
CA ARG A 225 -14.19 12.28 7.47
C ARG A 225 -14.41 12.60 8.94
N LEU A 226 -13.72 11.92 9.85
CA LEU A 226 -13.81 12.17 11.30
C LEU A 226 -13.17 13.50 11.72
N CYS A 227 -12.22 14.03 10.96
CA CYS A 227 -11.45 15.19 11.36
C CYS A 227 -12.32 16.41 11.71
N GLY A 228 -11.95 17.08 12.80
CA GLY A 228 -12.60 18.27 13.32
C GLY A 228 -12.84 18.19 14.83
N THR A 229 -13.51 19.22 15.34
CA THR A 229 -13.92 19.28 16.74
C THR A 229 -15.35 18.79 16.87
N TRP A 230 -15.57 17.92 17.84
CA TRP A 230 -16.86 17.28 18.11
C TRP A 230 -17.26 17.52 19.56
N GLN A 231 -18.49 17.98 19.75
CA GLN A 231 -19.14 17.90 21.03
C GLN A 231 -19.72 16.51 21.21
N TRP A 232 -19.15 15.77 22.15
CA TRP A 232 -19.47 14.38 22.44
C TRP A 232 -20.33 14.30 23.70
N ILE A 233 -21.39 13.51 23.65
CA ILE A 233 -22.33 13.32 24.75
C ILE A 233 -22.48 11.82 24.97
N ILE A 234 -22.12 11.36 26.16
CA ILE A 234 -22.22 9.97 26.60
C ILE A 234 -23.34 9.89 27.63
N HIS A 235 -24.31 9.02 27.39
CA HIS A 235 -25.40 8.75 28.31
C HIS A 235 -25.26 7.35 28.88
N ASN A 236 -24.80 7.24 30.13
CA ASN A 236 -24.50 5.96 30.77
C ASN A 236 -25.72 5.40 31.52
N HIS A 237 -26.13 4.18 31.18
CA HIS A 237 -27.30 3.50 31.74
C HIS A 237 -27.02 2.67 33.01
N GLN A 238 -25.76 2.42 33.37
CA GLN A 238 -25.41 1.51 34.46
C GLN A 238 -25.72 2.06 35.86
N GLN A 239 -25.63 3.39 36.07
CA GLN A 239 -25.90 4.04 37.37
C GLN A 239 -26.50 5.43 37.18
N ASN A 240 -27.82 5.55 37.37
CA ASN A 240 -28.59 6.81 37.44
C ASN A 240 -28.61 7.68 36.17
N HIS A 241 -28.51 7.11 34.97
CA HIS A 241 -28.63 7.87 33.71
C HIS A 241 -27.72 9.10 33.65
N ARG A 242 -26.44 8.92 33.98
CA ARG A 242 -25.48 10.03 34.00
C ARG A 242 -25.11 10.43 32.58
N GLU A 243 -25.29 11.71 32.29
CA GLU A 243 -24.86 12.34 31.05
C GLU A 243 -23.48 12.99 31.25
N GLN A 244 -22.54 12.68 30.37
CA GLN A 244 -21.23 13.31 30.30
C GLN A 244 -21.08 14.03 28.97
N LYS A 245 -20.66 15.30 29.01
CA LYS A 245 -20.32 16.08 27.83
C LYS A 245 -18.83 16.34 27.78
N LEU A 246 -18.23 16.14 26.62
CA LEU A 246 -16.82 16.37 26.39
C LEU A 246 -16.58 16.88 24.96
N SER A 247 -15.41 17.46 24.71
CA SER A 247 -15.02 17.95 23.39
C SER A 247 -13.87 17.09 22.87
N LEU A 248 -14.07 16.43 21.73
CA LEU A 248 -13.05 15.64 21.05
C LEU A 248 -12.51 16.41 19.85
N LEU A 249 -11.19 16.43 19.71
CA LEU A 249 -10.50 16.91 18.53
C LEU A 249 -9.90 15.72 17.78
N PHE A 250 -10.48 15.36 16.63
CA PHE A 250 -9.88 14.39 15.73
C PHE A 250 -8.94 15.12 14.75
N PRO A 251 -7.66 14.75 14.67
CA PRO A 251 -6.69 15.46 13.85
C PRO A 251 -6.85 15.18 12.35
N PRO A 252 -6.20 15.98 11.49
CA PRO A 252 -6.12 15.69 10.06
C PRO A 252 -5.54 14.31 9.78
N ALA A 253 -6.00 13.68 8.69
CA ALA A 253 -5.53 12.37 8.27
C ALA A 253 -3.99 12.35 8.09
N GLY A 254 -3.34 11.30 8.57
CA GLY A 254 -1.89 11.15 8.50
C GLY A 254 -1.09 11.87 9.60
N GLN A 255 -1.73 12.67 10.47
CA GLN A 255 -1.07 13.25 11.63
C GLN A 255 -1.19 12.32 12.86
N ALA A 256 -0.21 11.42 13.02
CA ALA A 256 -0.17 10.48 14.14
C ALA A 256 0.06 11.12 15.53
N LYS A 257 0.49 12.39 15.58
CA LYS A 257 0.98 13.04 16.82
C LYS A 257 -0.09 13.62 17.75
N ALA A 258 -1.35 13.63 17.35
CA ALA A 258 -2.46 14.10 18.19
C ALA A 258 -3.45 12.97 18.46
N ALA A 259 -2.95 11.86 19.04
CA ALA A 259 -3.85 10.84 19.55
C ALA A 259 -4.64 11.44 20.72
N LEU A 260 -5.97 11.40 20.61
CA LEU A 260 -6.85 11.72 21.73
C LEU A 260 -6.44 10.83 22.92
N PRO A 261 -6.28 11.37 24.14
CA PRO A 261 -5.86 10.57 25.29
C PRO A 261 -6.73 9.33 25.45
N GLY A 262 -6.08 8.18 25.49
CA GLY A 262 -6.72 6.88 25.60
C GLY A 262 -7.34 6.34 24.31
N LEU A 263 -7.44 7.08 23.21
CA LEU A 263 -7.92 6.52 21.93
C LEU A 263 -6.83 5.63 21.32
N VAL A 264 -7.06 4.32 21.27
CA VAL A 264 -6.10 3.34 20.76
C VAL A 264 -6.46 2.79 19.40
N GLU A 265 -7.74 2.85 19.00
CA GLU A 265 -8.18 2.38 17.69
C GLU A 265 -9.26 3.28 17.09
N THR A 266 -9.18 3.49 15.79
CA THR A 266 -10.20 4.20 15.01
C THR A 266 -10.36 3.49 13.68
N VAL A 267 -11.55 2.92 13.47
CA VAL A 267 -11.92 2.24 12.24
C VAL A 267 -13.15 2.92 11.67
N VAL A 268 -13.06 3.39 10.42
CA VAL A 268 -14.17 4.02 9.72
C VAL A 268 -14.44 3.26 8.44
N LEU A 269 -15.63 2.68 8.33
CA LEU A 269 -16.06 1.84 7.21
C LEU A 269 -17.37 2.36 6.66
N GLY A 270 -17.28 3.18 5.61
CA GLY A 270 -18.44 3.89 5.07
C GLY A 270 -19.00 4.84 6.12
N GLU A 271 -20.28 4.67 6.48
CA GLU A 271 -20.92 5.48 7.53
C GLU A 271 -20.63 4.97 8.94
N ASN A 272 -20.09 3.77 9.11
CA ASN A 272 -19.87 3.19 10.42
C ASN A 272 -18.49 3.62 10.97
N VAL A 273 -18.45 3.91 12.26
CA VAL A 273 -17.27 4.31 12.99
C VAL A 273 -17.16 3.45 14.24
N TYR A 274 -16.02 2.81 14.42
CA TYR A 274 -15.63 2.13 15.64
C TYR A 274 -14.47 2.87 16.28
N LEU A 275 -14.60 3.18 17.56
CA LEU A 275 -13.55 3.78 18.38
C LEU A 275 -13.27 2.85 19.56
N ARG A 276 -11.99 2.61 19.84
CA ARG A 276 -11.58 1.91 21.04
C ARG A 276 -10.74 2.83 21.91
N TRP A 277 -11.16 2.94 23.17
CA TRP A 277 -10.48 3.69 24.19
C TRP A 277 -9.85 2.73 25.20
N ASP A 278 -8.62 2.99 25.59
CA ASP A 278 -7.88 2.33 26.65
C ASP A 278 -7.23 3.38 27.54
N ALA A 279 -7.71 3.49 28.78
CA ALA A 279 -7.17 4.42 29.77
C ALA A 279 -7.12 3.71 31.13
N ASP A 280 -5.94 3.69 31.75
CA ASP A 280 -5.71 3.11 33.08
C ASP A 280 -6.22 1.65 33.20
N GLY A 281 -6.05 0.85 32.14
CA GLY A 281 -6.51 -0.55 32.08
C GLY A 281 -8.02 -0.72 31.93
N ARG A 282 -8.76 0.37 31.66
CA ARG A 282 -10.19 0.34 31.34
C ARG A 282 -10.37 0.49 29.84
N VAL A 283 -11.15 -0.42 29.27
CA VAL A 283 -11.46 -0.41 27.85
C VAL A 283 -12.89 0.06 27.65
N GLN A 284 -13.09 0.96 26.70
CA GLN A 284 -14.40 1.33 26.18
C GLN A 284 -14.40 1.17 24.66
N GLU A 285 -15.46 0.57 24.13
CA GLU A 285 -15.67 0.38 22.70
C GLU A 285 -16.93 1.11 22.27
N ASP A 286 -16.78 2.01 21.30
CA ASP A 286 -17.87 2.79 20.74
C ASP A 286 -18.20 2.27 19.35
N SER A 287 -19.49 2.02 19.08
CA SER A 287 -20.02 1.70 17.76
C SER A 287 -20.96 2.81 17.34
N LEU A 288 -20.58 3.56 16.31
CA LEU A 288 -21.19 4.82 15.91
C LEU A 288 -21.50 4.81 14.42
N GLN A 289 -22.41 5.67 14.00
CA GLN A 289 -22.74 5.90 12.61
C GLN A 289 -22.78 7.39 12.31
N PHE A 290 -22.15 7.79 11.20
CA PHE A 290 -22.29 9.12 10.65
C PHE A 290 -23.74 9.35 10.20
N ASN A 291 -24.26 10.52 10.53
CA ASN A 291 -25.55 10.99 10.03
C ASN A 291 -25.46 12.49 9.70
N LYS A 292 -26.53 13.03 9.08
CA LYS A 292 -26.62 14.42 8.62
C LYS A 292 -25.39 14.86 7.83
N GLU A 293 -25.07 14.14 6.76
CA GLU A 293 -23.93 14.44 5.87
C GLU A 293 -22.59 14.49 6.64
N GLY A 294 -22.44 13.64 7.65
CA GLY A 294 -21.23 13.55 8.48
C GLY A 294 -21.11 14.64 9.55
N GLN A 295 -22.13 15.49 9.76
CA GLN A 295 -22.10 16.52 10.81
C GLN A 295 -22.47 15.99 12.20
N ARG A 296 -22.93 14.75 12.28
CA ARG A 296 -23.28 14.08 13.52
C ARG A 296 -22.82 12.62 13.50
N LEU A 297 -22.65 12.09 14.71
CA LEU A 297 -22.35 10.68 15.01
C LEU A 297 -23.33 10.22 16.07
N GLU A 298 -23.94 9.06 15.88
CA GLU A 298 -24.87 8.47 16.85
C GLU A 298 -24.58 6.99 17.00
N GLY A 299 -24.68 6.47 18.21
CA GLY A 299 -24.44 5.06 18.46
C GLY A 299 -24.40 4.70 19.93
N THR A 300 -23.63 3.67 20.26
CA THR A 300 -23.58 3.09 21.60
C THR A 300 -22.15 2.84 22.05
N PHE A 301 -21.97 2.71 23.36
CA PHE A 301 -20.72 2.22 23.93
C PHE A 301 -20.96 1.04 24.86
N VAL A 302 -19.92 0.24 25.04
CA VAL A 302 -19.76 -0.72 26.12
C VAL A 302 -18.38 -0.55 26.73
N ASN A 303 -18.23 -0.81 28.02
CA ASN A 303 -16.92 -0.76 28.68
C ASN A 303 -16.64 -2.01 29.51
N SER A 304 -15.36 -2.23 29.85
CA SER A 304 -14.89 -3.40 30.59
C SER A 304 -15.42 -3.51 32.03
N GLN A 305 -16.08 -2.47 32.53
CA GLN A 305 -16.71 -2.43 33.85
C GLN A 305 -18.22 -2.76 33.80
N GLY A 306 -18.72 -3.20 32.64
CA GLY A 306 -20.14 -3.51 32.41
C GLY A 306 -21.01 -2.28 32.13
N GLY A 307 -20.40 -1.11 31.94
CA GLY A 307 -21.09 0.11 31.55
C GLY A 307 -21.50 0.07 30.10
N TRP A 308 -22.68 0.61 29.81
CA TRP A 308 -23.23 0.69 28.47
C TRP A 308 -24.15 1.89 28.35
N GLY A 309 -24.41 2.30 27.12
CA GLY A 309 -25.33 3.40 26.86
C GLY A 309 -25.19 3.97 25.46
N SER A 310 -25.75 5.16 25.26
CA SER A 310 -25.74 5.84 23.96
C SER A 310 -24.68 6.94 23.90
N ILE A 311 -24.13 7.14 22.71
CA ILE A 311 -23.24 8.24 22.37
C ILE A 311 -23.90 9.08 21.28
N SER A 312 -23.79 10.40 21.41
CA SER A 312 -24.01 11.33 20.31
C SER A 312 -22.86 12.31 20.18
N GLY A 313 -22.42 12.52 18.95
CA GLY A 313 -21.41 13.49 18.57
C GLY A 313 -22.03 14.53 17.64
N LYS A 314 -21.80 15.81 17.89
CA LYS A 314 -22.11 16.90 16.97
C LYS A 314 -20.81 17.59 16.58
N ARG A 315 -20.51 17.68 15.28
CA ARG A 315 -19.37 18.45 14.80
C ARG A 315 -19.60 19.94 15.07
N THR A 316 -18.67 20.55 15.78
CA THR A 316 -18.71 21.98 16.15
C THR A 316 -17.74 22.82 15.33
N ALA A 317 -16.66 22.21 14.83
CA ALA A 317 -15.73 22.83 13.90
C ALA A 317 -15.22 21.79 12.89
N GLY A 318 -14.99 22.23 11.65
CA GLY A 318 -14.34 21.42 10.62
C GLY A 318 -12.85 21.20 10.89
N CYS A 319 -12.24 20.35 10.08
CA CYS A 319 -10.80 20.12 10.07
C CYS A 319 -10.07 21.37 9.52
N THR A 320 -9.13 21.94 10.28
CA THR A 320 -8.18 22.93 9.77
C THR A 320 -6.86 22.25 9.43
N PRO A 321 -6.27 22.50 8.24
CA PRO A 321 -4.96 21.98 7.86
C PRO A 321 -3.84 22.36 8.84
#